data_AF-A0A2E6TCR3-F1
#
_entry.id   AF-A0A2E6TCR3-F1
#
_cell.length_a   1.000
_cell.length_b   1.000
_cell.length_c   1.000
_cell.angle_alpha   90.00
_cell.angle_beta   90.00
_cell.angle_gamma   90.00
#
_symmetry.space_group_name_H-M   'P 1'
#
loop_
_entity.id
_entity.type
_entity.pdbx_description
1 polymer ?
#
loop_
_entity_poly.entity_id
_entity_poly.type
_entity_poly.pdbx_seq_one_letter_code
_entity_poly.pdbx_strand_id
1 'polypeptide(L)'
;MHLCCKGCVKGVSKAVEQSGGKANCDAKAGTVVISGDKETIEKALESVAKAGYYGKSDNEALSIACQGGAEDKQVKTLTLSGTHLCCGKCVKAVTKAMDATDGADAHTAKKGSKTFEVSGNFNAKAFIKALHDNGLHAFVK
;
A
#
# COMPACT_ATOMS: atom_id res chain seq x y z
N MET A 1 -2.64 9.25 -0.08
CA MET A 1 -1.73 8.14 0.30
C MET A 1 -0.97 8.50 1.57
N HIS A 2 -0.39 7.54 2.30
CA HIS A 2 0.31 7.84 3.54
C HIS A 2 1.77 8.33 3.32
N LEU A 3 1.98 9.66 3.30
CA LEU A 3 3.29 10.30 3.07
C LEU A 3 3.94 10.85 4.35
N CYS A 4 3.96 10.05 5.42
CA CYS A 4 4.31 10.55 6.75
C CYS A 4 5.80 10.79 7.01
N CYS A 5 6.69 10.40 6.10
CA CYS A 5 8.14 10.60 6.23
C CYS A 5 8.81 10.91 4.87
N LYS A 6 10.02 11.47 4.91
CA LYS A 6 10.82 11.76 3.70
C LYS A 6 11.11 10.50 2.86
N GLY A 7 11.16 9.32 3.49
CA GLY A 7 11.33 8.04 2.80
C GLY A 7 10.15 7.71 1.89
N CYS A 8 8.91 7.91 2.36
CA CYS A 8 7.71 7.69 1.56
C CYS A 8 7.66 8.61 0.35
N VAL A 9 7.94 9.92 0.53
CA VAL A 9 7.96 10.90 -0.56
C VAL A 9 8.95 10.50 -1.65
N LYS A 10 10.18 10.15 -1.25
CA LYS A 10 11.22 9.71 -2.19
C LYS A 10 10.85 8.38 -2.87
N GLY A 11 10.29 7.43 -2.12
CA GLY A 11 9.93 6.13 -2.65
C GLY A 11 8.81 6.21 -3.69
N VAL A 12 7.78 7.01 -3.43
CA VAL A 12 6.70 7.24 -4.40
C VAL A 12 7.20 8.01 -5.61
N SER A 13 7.98 9.08 -5.41
CA SER A 13 8.55 9.85 -6.54
C SER A 13 9.39 8.95 -7.44
N LYS A 14 10.26 8.13 -6.86
CA LYS A 14 11.08 7.17 -7.60
C LYS A 14 10.24 6.14 -8.36
N ALA A 15 9.18 5.60 -7.74
CA ALA A 15 8.31 4.63 -8.39
C ALA A 15 7.61 5.21 -9.63
N VAL A 16 7.18 6.47 -9.55
CA VAL A 16 6.57 7.19 -10.68
C VAL A 16 7.60 7.56 -11.75
N GLU A 17 8.78 8.05 -11.36
CA GLU A 17 9.85 8.41 -12.31
C GLU A 17 10.37 7.19 -13.08
N GLN A 18 10.43 6.02 -12.44
CA GLN A 18 10.84 4.77 -13.07
C GLN A 18 9.87 4.31 -14.17
N SER A 19 8.62 4.76 -14.16
CA SER A 19 7.66 4.48 -15.23
C SER A 19 7.65 5.53 -16.34
N GLY A 20 8.55 6.53 -16.29
CA GLY A 20 8.60 7.66 -17.23
C GLY A 20 7.67 8.83 -16.87
N GLY A 21 6.92 8.71 -15.77
CA GLY A 21 6.03 9.77 -15.28
C GLY A 21 6.78 10.83 -14.48
N LYS A 22 6.09 11.92 -14.15
CA LYS A 22 6.56 12.94 -13.20
C LYS A 22 5.70 12.92 -11.94
N ALA A 23 6.33 13.00 -10.77
CA ALA A 23 5.65 13.02 -9.49
C ALA A 23 5.83 14.38 -8.80
N ASN A 24 4.75 14.96 -8.31
CA ASN A 24 4.78 16.07 -7.36
C ASN A 24 4.10 15.64 -6.06
N CYS A 25 4.89 15.39 -5.01
CA CYS A 25 4.40 14.87 -3.74
C CYS A 25 4.18 16.00 -2.72
N ASP A 26 2.96 16.11 -2.18
CA ASP A 26 2.66 16.95 -1.03
C ASP A 26 2.48 16.08 0.22
N ALA A 27 3.51 16.06 1.08
CA ALA A 27 3.49 15.29 2.32
C ALA A 27 2.52 15.86 3.37
N LYS A 28 2.19 17.15 3.32
CA LYS A 28 1.25 17.77 4.26
C LYS A 28 -0.19 17.42 3.86
N ALA A 29 -0.50 17.49 2.57
CA ALA A 29 -1.81 17.11 2.04
C ALA A 29 -1.99 15.59 1.91
N GLY A 30 -0.90 14.82 1.89
CA GLY A 30 -0.95 13.37 1.68
C GLY A 30 -1.31 12.99 0.24
N THR A 31 -0.99 13.85 -0.72
CA THR A 31 -1.34 13.72 -2.14
C THR A 31 -0.09 13.63 -3.01
N VAL A 32 -0.25 13.03 -4.20
CA VAL A 32 0.77 13.02 -5.24
C VAL A 32 0.08 13.31 -6.56
N VAL A 33 0.57 14.31 -7.28
CA VAL A 33 0.17 14.57 -8.66
C VAL A 33 1.10 13.79 -9.57
N ILE A 34 0.54 12.92 -10.40
CA ILE A 34 1.27 12.18 -11.43
C ILE A 34 0.95 12.80 -12.78
N SER A 35 1.96 13.10 -13.57
CA SER A 35 1.80 13.66 -14.91
C SER A 35 2.50 12.81 -15.96
N GLY A 36 1.82 12.60 -17.09
CA GLY A 36 2.25 11.79 -18.22
C GLY A 36 1.07 11.57 -19.17
N ASP A 37 1.29 10.85 -20.27
CA ASP A 37 0.20 10.27 -21.05
C ASP A 37 -0.50 9.15 -20.27
N LYS A 38 -1.65 8.68 -20.77
CA LYS A 38 -2.46 7.67 -20.09
C LYS A 38 -1.68 6.40 -19.77
N GLU A 39 -0.91 5.87 -20.72
CA GLU A 39 -0.15 4.63 -20.55
C GLU A 39 0.96 4.81 -19.50
N THR A 40 1.64 5.95 -19.52
CA THR A 40 2.63 6.32 -18.51
C THR A 40 2.02 6.41 -17.11
N ILE A 41 0.82 7.00 -16.98
CA ILE A 41 0.11 7.09 -15.69
C ILE A 41 -0.29 5.69 -15.20
N GLU A 42 -0.83 4.84 -16.06
CA GLU A 42 -1.19 3.46 -15.70
C GLU A 42 0.03 2.66 -15.18
N LYS A 43 1.18 2.76 -15.88
CA LYS A 43 2.45 2.17 -15.44
C LYS A 43 2.95 2.77 -14.12
N ALA A 44 2.76 4.07 -13.91
CA ALA A 44 3.11 4.75 -12.66
C ALA A 44 2.29 4.22 -11.49
N LEU A 45 0.96 4.09 -11.65
CA LEU A 45 0.06 3.57 -10.63
C LEU A 45 0.42 2.12 -10.24
N GLU A 46 0.76 1.29 -11.23
CA GLU A 46 1.25 -0.07 -10.98
C GLU A 46 2.58 -0.06 -10.21
N SER A 47 3.50 0.81 -10.60
CA SER A 47 4.81 0.95 -9.93
C SER A 47 4.68 1.43 -8.49
N VAL A 48 3.76 2.36 -8.23
CA VAL A 48 3.43 2.84 -6.88
C VAL A 48 2.87 1.69 -6.01
N ALA A 49 1.98 0.86 -6.57
CA ALA A 49 1.46 -0.32 -5.88
C ALA A 49 2.58 -1.32 -5.56
N LYS A 50 3.42 -1.65 -6.54
CA LYS A 50 4.59 -2.54 -6.39
C LYS A 50 5.58 -2.03 -5.35
N ALA A 51 5.70 -0.71 -5.18
CA ALA A 51 6.52 -0.09 -4.17
C ALA A 51 5.89 -0.07 -2.76
N GLY A 52 4.66 -0.59 -2.61
CA GLY A 52 3.99 -0.81 -1.33
C GLY A 52 3.10 0.32 -0.87
N TYR A 53 2.71 1.22 -1.78
CA TYR A 53 1.88 2.38 -1.47
C TYR A 53 0.50 2.25 -2.07
N TYR A 54 -0.50 2.79 -1.37
CA TYR A 54 -1.85 2.91 -1.88
C TYR A 54 -2.37 4.34 -1.73
N GLY A 55 -3.10 4.79 -2.75
CA GLY A 55 -3.78 6.07 -2.77
C GLY A 55 -5.05 5.97 -3.61
N LYS A 56 -6.07 6.74 -3.21
CA LYS A 56 -7.27 6.95 -4.02
C LYS A 56 -6.93 7.98 -5.09
N SER A 57 -7.32 7.69 -6.33
CA SER A 57 -7.21 8.63 -7.44
C SER A 57 -8.40 9.59 -7.46
N ASP A 58 -8.18 10.82 -7.89
CA ASP A 58 -9.22 11.79 -8.23
C ASP A 58 -9.76 11.60 -9.66
N ASN A 59 -9.15 10.69 -10.43
CA ASN A 59 -9.62 10.24 -11.72
C ASN A 59 -10.10 8.78 -11.64
N GLU A 60 -11.41 8.55 -11.78
CA GLU A 60 -12.03 7.24 -11.64
C GLU A 60 -11.54 6.22 -12.68
N ALA A 61 -11.14 6.69 -13.87
CA ALA A 61 -10.61 5.83 -14.94
C ALA A 61 -9.16 5.40 -14.70
N LEU A 62 -8.44 6.05 -13.77
CA LEU A 62 -7.01 5.85 -13.52
C LEU A 62 -6.78 5.64 -12.02
N SER A 63 -6.95 4.41 -11.54
CA SER A 63 -6.79 4.05 -10.14
C SER A 63 -5.75 2.96 -9.93
N ILE A 64 -5.26 2.83 -8.68
CA ILE A 64 -4.45 1.67 -8.29
C ILE A 64 -5.38 0.46 -8.19
N ALA A 65 -5.53 -0.26 -9.31
CA ALA A 65 -6.49 -1.36 -9.44
C ALA A 65 -6.08 -2.64 -8.70
N CYS A 66 -4.78 -2.83 -8.42
CA CYS A 66 -4.28 -4.06 -7.81
C CYS A 66 -4.87 -4.27 -6.42
N GLN A 67 -5.55 -5.41 -6.21
CA GLN A 67 -6.09 -5.84 -4.91
C GLN A 67 -5.08 -6.67 -4.10
N GLY A 68 -3.80 -6.67 -4.49
CA GLY A 68 -2.78 -7.42 -3.76
C GLY A 68 -2.94 -8.94 -3.80
N GLY A 69 -3.82 -9.49 -4.65
CA GLY A 69 -4.01 -10.93 -4.80
C GLY A 69 -4.81 -11.62 -3.68
N ALA A 70 -5.44 -10.88 -2.75
CA ALA A 70 -6.27 -11.49 -1.72
C ALA A 70 -7.64 -11.94 -2.27
N GLU A 71 -7.97 -13.20 -2.02
CA GLU A 71 -9.31 -13.75 -2.25
C GLU A 71 -10.29 -13.30 -1.17
N ASP A 72 -11.58 -13.25 -1.51
CA ASP A 72 -12.67 -12.95 -0.57
C ASP A 72 -13.02 -14.17 0.29
N LYS A 73 -12.08 -14.60 1.14
CA LYS A 73 -12.22 -15.78 1.99
C LYS A 73 -11.64 -15.58 3.38
N GLN A 74 -12.18 -16.33 4.33
CA GLN A 74 -11.64 -16.46 5.68
C GLN A 74 -10.32 -17.25 5.65
N VAL A 75 -9.32 -16.74 6.36
CA VAL A 75 -8.00 -17.38 6.51
C VAL A 75 -7.58 -17.33 7.96
N LYS A 76 -6.71 -18.28 8.36
CA LYS A 76 -6.08 -18.31 9.69
C LYS A 76 -4.75 -17.54 9.74
N THR A 77 -4.09 -17.50 8.59
CA THR A 77 -2.79 -16.85 8.39
C THR A 77 -2.76 -16.27 6.98
N LEU A 78 -2.16 -15.09 6.83
CA LEU A 78 -1.89 -14.46 5.55
C LEU A 78 -0.44 -13.96 5.51
N THR A 79 0.35 -14.49 4.59
CA THR A 79 1.71 -14.00 4.35
C THR A 79 1.67 -12.90 3.28
N LEU A 80 2.20 -11.74 3.64
CA LEU A 80 2.17 -10.53 2.83
C LEU A 80 3.58 -10.05 2.49
N SER A 81 3.71 -9.38 1.35
CA SER A 81 4.96 -8.82 0.87
C SER A 81 4.76 -7.49 0.14
N GLY A 82 5.86 -6.78 -0.12
CA GLY A 82 5.84 -5.56 -0.93
C GLY A 82 5.43 -4.28 -0.19
N THR A 83 4.94 -4.36 1.04
CA THR A 83 4.59 -3.17 1.84
C THR A 83 5.79 -2.30 2.19
N HIS A 84 5.63 -0.98 2.09
CA HIS A 84 6.68 -0.03 2.43
C HIS A 84 6.87 0.17 3.94
N LEU A 85 7.52 -0.78 4.61
CA LEU A 85 7.73 -0.77 6.07
C LEU A 85 9.00 -0.02 6.53
N CYS A 86 9.34 1.12 5.92
CA CYS A 86 10.61 1.80 6.18
C CYS A 86 10.73 2.44 7.58
N CYS A 87 9.61 2.70 8.27
CA CYS A 87 9.59 3.38 9.57
C CYS A 87 8.51 2.83 10.51
N GLY A 88 8.57 3.22 11.79
CA GLY A 88 7.63 2.75 12.81
C GLY A 88 6.17 3.18 12.57
N LYS A 89 5.93 4.29 11.86
CA LYS A 89 4.55 4.69 11.49
C LYS A 89 3.92 3.74 10.48
N CYS A 90 4.71 3.17 9.56
CA CYS A 90 4.23 2.15 8.62
C CYS A 90 3.86 0.86 9.36
N VAL A 91 4.66 0.45 10.34
CA VAL A 91 4.32 -0.71 11.20
C VAL A 91 3.02 -0.44 11.97
N LYS A 92 2.87 0.76 12.55
CA LYS A 92 1.62 1.17 13.23
C LYS A 92 0.42 1.20 12.28
N ALA A 93 0.62 1.52 11.00
CA ALA A 93 -0.45 1.46 9.99
C ALA A 93 -0.86 0.02 9.69
N VAL A 94 0.05 -0.96 9.74
CA VAL A 94 -0.30 -2.38 9.71
C VAL A 94 -1.10 -2.78 10.96
N THR A 95 -0.68 -2.32 12.15
CA THR A 95 -1.44 -2.54 13.39
C THR A 95 -2.85 -1.99 13.29
N LYS A 96 -3.02 -0.76 12.80
CA LYS A 96 -4.36 -0.16 12.58
C LYS A 96 -5.20 -0.95 11.58
N ALA A 97 -4.59 -1.49 10.53
CA ALA A 97 -5.30 -2.33 9.57
C ALA A 97 -5.78 -3.63 10.21
N MET A 98 -4.94 -4.25 11.05
CA MET A 98 -5.30 -5.41 11.87
C MET A 98 -6.45 -5.08 12.83
N ASP A 99 -6.33 -4.01 13.62
CA ASP A 99 -7.35 -3.60 14.58
C ASP A 99 -8.71 -3.28 13.90
N ALA A 100 -8.68 -2.84 12.64
CA ALA A 100 -9.87 -2.56 11.84
C ALA A 100 -10.41 -3.78 11.07
N THR A 101 -9.73 -4.93 11.14
CA THR A 101 -10.14 -6.16 10.46
C THR A 101 -10.65 -7.16 11.48
N ASP A 102 -11.95 -7.41 11.47
CA ASP A 102 -12.58 -8.37 12.38
C ASP A 102 -11.90 -9.75 12.31
N GLY A 103 -11.50 -10.23 13.48
CA GLY A 103 -10.87 -11.54 13.68
C GLY A 103 -9.37 -11.59 13.35
N ALA A 104 -8.72 -10.48 13.00
CA ALA A 104 -7.26 -10.42 12.90
C ALA A 104 -6.66 -10.15 14.29
N ASP A 105 -5.73 -10.99 14.74
CA ASP A 105 -5.29 -11.01 16.14
C ASP A 105 -3.84 -10.51 16.33
N ALA A 106 -2.95 -10.85 15.39
CA ALA A 106 -1.54 -10.51 15.49
C ALA A 106 -0.87 -10.35 14.13
N HIS A 107 0.24 -9.61 14.10
CA HIS A 107 1.10 -9.51 12.92
C HIS A 107 2.59 -9.52 13.26
N THR A 108 3.43 -9.95 12.31
CA THR A 108 4.90 -9.97 12.46
C THR A 108 5.61 -8.79 11.81
N ALA A 109 4.87 -7.79 11.32
CA ALA A 109 5.43 -6.62 10.64
C ALA A 109 6.46 -5.87 11.49
N LYS A 110 7.64 -5.64 10.93
CA LYS A 110 8.74 -4.90 11.55
C LYS A 110 9.31 -3.90 10.57
N LYS A 111 9.97 -2.86 11.11
CA LYS A 111 10.66 -1.86 10.31
C LYS A 111 11.71 -2.54 9.42
N GLY A 112 11.65 -2.29 8.12
CA GLY A 112 12.58 -2.81 7.12
C GLY A 112 12.27 -4.23 6.63
N SER A 113 11.27 -4.91 7.19
CA SER A 113 10.86 -6.23 6.70
C SER A 113 10.28 -6.15 5.30
N LYS A 114 10.66 -7.09 4.43
CA LYS A 114 10.09 -7.24 3.08
C LYS A 114 8.79 -8.06 3.08
N THR A 115 8.60 -8.85 4.13
CA THR A 115 7.47 -9.75 4.33
C THR A 115 7.00 -9.68 5.77
N PHE A 116 5.72 -9.93 5.98
CA PHE A 116 5.16 -10.13 7.30
C PHE A 116 3.96 -11.06 7.21
N GLU A 117 3.57 -11.59 8.35
CA GLU A 117 2.42 -12.47 8.49
C GLU A 117 1.38 -11.80 9.37
N VAL A 118 0.13 -12.12 9.10
CA VAL A 118 -1.02 -11.78 9.93
C VAL A 118 -1.71 -13.07 10.29
N SER A 119 -2.04 -13.25 11.56
CA SER A 119 -2.74 -14.42 12.08
C SER A 119 -4.03 -14.02 12.79
N GLY A 120 -4.99 -14.93 12.77
CA GLY A 120 -6.33 -14.77 13.33
C GLY A 120 -7.36 -15.37 12.38
N ASN A 121 -8.64 -15.35 12.73
CA ASN A 121 -9.72 -15.82 11.83
C ASN A 121 -10.40 -14.63 11.14
N PHE A 122 -9.83 -14.18 10.03
CA PHE A 122 -10.25 -12.96 9.33
C PHE A 122 -10.40 -13.16 7.82
N ASN A 123 -11.08 -12.21 7.17
CA ASN A 123 -11.20 -12.19 5.71
C ASN A 123 -9.96 -11.52 5.06
N ALA A 124 -9.28 -12.23 4.16
CA ALA A 124 -8.04 -11.76 3.55
C ALA A 124 -8.21 -10.47 2.73
N LYS A 125 -9.30 -10.36 1.95
CA LYS A 125 -9.62 -9.16 1.17
C LYS A 125 -9.97 -7.98 2.06
N ALA A 126 -10.68 -8.20 3.17
CA ALA A 126 -10.95 -7.16 4.16
C ALA A 126 -9.65 -6.61 4.76
N PHE A 127 -8.67 -7.47 5.06
CA PHE A 127 -7.36 -7.03 5.56
C PHE A 127 -6.59 -6.18 4.54
N ILE A 128 -6.55 -6.60 3.27
CA ILE A 128 -5.91 -5.79 2.21
C ILE A 128 -6.60 -4.43 2.08
N LYS A 129 -7.94 -4.40 2.13
CA LYS A 129 -8.68 -3.14 2.12
C LYS A 129 -8.32 -2.26 3.32
N ALA A 130 -8.18 -2.83 4.51
CA ALA A 130 -7.78 -2.09 5.70
C ALA A 130 -6.35 -1.51 5.58
N LEU A 131 -5.43 -2.21 4.90
CA LEU A 131 -4.12 -1.65 4.53
C LEU A 131 -4.26 -0.47 3.57
N HIS A 132 -5.11 -0.60 2.55
CA HIS A 132 -5.37 0.47 1.56
C HIS A 132 -5.93 1.72 2.22
N ASP A 133 -6.86 1.57 3.17
CA ASP A 133 -7.43 2.66 3.95
C ASP A 133 -6.37 3.37 4.81
N ASN A 134 -5.29 2.68 5.17
CA ASN A 134 -4.11 3.23 5.84
C ASN A 134 -3.00 3.68 4.86
N GLY A 135 -3.27 3.70 3.55
CA GLY A 135 -2.37 4.16 2.49
C GLY A 135 -1.21 3.22 2.18
N LEU A 136 -1.32 1.95 2.59
CA LEU A 136 -0.34 0.90 2.33
C LEU A 136 -0.88 -0.08 1.29
N HIS A 137 0.03 -0.63 0.50
CA HIS A 137 -0.26 -1.75 -0.39
C HIS A 137 0.56 -2.98 0.02
N ALA A 138 0.05 -4.16 -0.30
CA ALA A 138 0.71 -5.43 -0.04
C ALA A 138 0.26 -6.47 -1.07
N PHE A 139 1.09 -7.48 -1.30
CA PHE A 139 0.78 -8.65 -2.12
C PHE A 139 0.75 -9.89 -1.25
N VAL A 140 -0.32 -10.67 -1.37
CA VAL A 140 -0.43 -12.03 -0.85
C VAL A 140 0.60 -12.91 -1.56
N LYS A 141 1.27 -13.77 -0.78
CA LYS A 141 2.19 -14.78 -1.29
C LYS A 141 1.53 -16.13 -1.48
#